data_AF-A0A1W6K6Z8-F1
#
_entry.id   AF-A0A1W6K6Z8-F1
#
_cell.length_a   1.000
_cell.length_b   1.000
_cell.length_c   1.000
_cell.angle_alpha   90.00
_cell.angle_beta   90.00
_cell.angle_gamma   90.00
#
_symmetry.space_group_name_H-M   'P 1'
#
loop_
_entity.id
_entity.type
_entity.pdbx_description
1 polymer ?
#
loop_
_entity_poly.entity_id
_entity_poly.type
_entity_poly.pdbx_seq_one_letter_code
_entity_poly.pdbx_strand_id
1 'polypeptide(L)'
;MSHEIVDAETFYPGIDLSGDAEQVIRAFFTENVRPSLSPELRDMAIKQREAFDIPDHAVYKDSLDSFDILGGYSETHGLGHIYIFDRAAIHHIVVKGKDARYKKVARSIRER
;
A
#
# COMPACT_ATOMS: atom_id res chain seq x y z
N MET A 1 15.36 -1.62 4.39
CA MET A 1 14.05 -0.96 4.53
C MET A 1 14.19 0.33 3.77
N SER A 2 13.28 0.62 2.85
CA SER A 2 13.17 1.94 2.22
C SER A 2 11.90 2.60 2.72
N HIS A 3 11.91 3.93 2.74
CA HIS A 3 10.77 4.77 3.04
C HIS A 3 10.77 5.90 2.03
N GLU A 4 9.65 6.09 1.37
CA GLU A 4 9.38 7.20 0.46
C GLU A 4 8.02 7.83 0.77
N ILE A 5 7.85 9.08 0.38
CA ILE A 5 6.54 9.73 0.31
C ILE A 5 6.04 9.51 -1.11
N VAL A 6 4.81 9.03 -1.24
CA VAL A 6 4.17 8.85 -2.55
C VAL A 6 3.97 10.22 -3.17
N ASP A 7 4.59 10.42 -4.32
CA ASP A 7 4.35 11.56 -5.19
C ASP A 7 3.36 11.15 -6.27
N ALA A 8 2.14 11.70 -6.23
CA ALA A 8 1.05 11.31 -7.11
C ALA A 8 1.37 11.51 -8.60
N GLU A 9 2.27 12.45 -8.94
CA GLU A 9 2.63 12.76 -10.33
C GLU A 9 3.72 11.82 -10.87
N THR A 10 4.53 11.23 -9.98
CA THR A 10 5.75 10.50 -10.39
C THR A 10 5.83 9.06 -9.91
N PHE A 11 4.95 8.65 -9.00
CA PHE A 11 4.94 7.30 -8.43
C PHE A 11 4.74 6.23 -9.51
N TYR A 12 3.93 6.51 -10.52
CA TYR A 12 3.84 5.72 -11.74
C TYR A 12 4.32 6.52 -12.96
N PRO A 13 5.40 6.08 -13.63
CA PRO A 13 5.89 6.78 -14.81
C PRO A 13 4.81 6.91 -15.89
N GLY A 14 4.48 8.16 -16.24
CA GLY A 14 3.51 8.48 -17.29
C GLY A 14 2.05 8.45 -16.87
N ILE A 15 1.75 8.32 -15.57
CA ILE A 15 0.39 8.36 -15.03
C ILE A 15 0.35 9.36 -13.88
N ASP A 16 -0.43 10.43 -14.04
CA ASP A 16 -0.72 11.38 -12.98
C ASP A 16 -1.89 10.86 -12.14
N LEU A 17 -1.63 10.61 -10.85
CA LEU A 17 -2.61 10.16 -9.86
C LEU A 17 -3.10 11.30 -8.96
N SER A 18 -2.85 12.55 -9.32
CA SER A 18 -3.30 13.70 -8.54
C SER A 18 -4.81 13.66 -8.32
N GLY A 19 -5.22 13.57 -7.04
CA GLY A 19 -6.62 13.43 -6.63
C GLY A 19 -7.11 11.98 -6.47
N ASP A 20 -6.41 11.00 -7.05
CA ASP A 20 -6.81 9.59 -7.03
C ASP A 20 -5.81 8.66 -6.30
N ALA A 21 -4.59 9.13 -6.00
CA ALA A 21 -3.50 8.32 -5.44
C ALA A 21 -3.92 7.51 -4.21
N GLU A 22 -4.66 8.12 -3.28
CA GLU A 22 -5.16 7.43 -2.10
C GLU A 22 -6.09 6.26 -2.46
N GLN A 23 -7.10 6.51 -3.30
CA GLN A 23 -8.08 5.49 -3.67
C GLN A 23 -7.43 4.35 -4.47
N VAL A 24 -6.51 4.69 -5.36
CA VAL A 24 -5.73 3.73 -6.15
C VAL A 24 -4.91 2.83 -5.24
N ILE A 25 -4.14 3.39 -4.30
CA ILE A 25 -3.30 2.60 -3.40
C ILE A 25 -4.15 1.74 -2.47
N ARG A 26 -5.26 2.27 -1.94
CA ARG A 26 -6.21 1.48 -1.14
C ARG A 26 -6.78 0.31 -1.94
N ALA A 27 -7.02 0.48 -3.24
CA ALA A 27 -7.53 -0.57 -4.12
C ALA A 27 -6.54 -1.71 -4.38
N PHE A 28 -5.23 -1.53 -4.10
CA PHE A 28 -4.27 -2.63 -4.09
C PHE A 28 -4.64 -3.67 -3.03
N PHE A 29 -5.19 -3.23 -1.90
CA PHE A 29 -5.44 -4.08 -0.73
C PHE A 29 -6.93 -4.33 -0.46
N THR A 30 -7.81 -3.50 -1.01
CA THR A 30 -9.25 -3.48 -0.67
C THR A 30 -10.10 -3.56 -1.94
N GLU A 31 -10.67 -4.74 -2.20
CA GLU A 31 -11.42 -4.98 -3.44
C GLU A 31 -12.64 -4.08 -3.61
N ASN A 32 -13.30 -3.76 -2.50
CA ASN A 32 -14.48 -2.90 -2.43
C ASN A 32 -14.20 -1.41 -2.72
N VAL A 33 -12.93 -0.99 -2.81
CA VAL A 33 -12.56 0.34 -3.31
C VAL A 33 -12.49 0.35 -4.85
N ARG A 34 -12.16 -0.78 -5.49
CA ARG A 34 -12.00 -0.88 -6.94
C ARG A 34 -13.20 -0.35 -7.76
N PRO A 35 -14.47 -0.56 -7.34
CA PRO A 35 -15.62 -0.03 -8.08
C PRO A 35 -15.70 1.49 -8.19
N SER A 36 -15.08 2.27 -7.28
CA SER A 36 -15.10 3.74 -7.33
C SER A 36 -14.08 4.31 -8.33
N LEU A 37 -13.11 3.51 -8.75
CA LEU A 37 -12.09 3.90 -9.71
C LEU A 37 -12.61 3.82 -11.14
N SER A 38 -12.05 4.67 -12.02
CA SER A 38 -12.18 4.51 -13.46
C SER A 38 -11.67 3.12 -13.90
N PRO A 39 -12.14 2.58 -15.05
CA PRO A 39 -11.69 1.27 -15.54
C PRO A 39 -10.16 1.15 -15.63
N GLU A 40 -9.49 2.21 -16.10
CA GLU A 40 -8.03 2.26 -16.27
C GLU A 40 -7.29 2.16 -14.92
N LEU A 41 -7.73 2.94 -13.92
CA LEU A 41 -7.13 2.94 -12.59
C LEU A 41 -7.43 1.64 -11.84
N ARG A 42 -8.61 1.05 -12.06
CA ARG A 42 -8.98 -0.25 -11.53
C ARG A 42 -8.06 -1.36 -12.05
N ASP A 43 -7.87 -1.41 -13.36
CA ASP A 43 -6.98 -2.40 -13.99
C ASP A 43 -5.54 -2.24 -13.51
N MET A 44 -5.08 -0.99 -13.35
CA MET A 44 -3.78 -0.72 -12.76
C MET A 44 -3.67 -1.23 -11.32
N ALA A 45 -4.67 -0.98 -10.48
CA ALA A 45 -4.67 -1.46 -9.10
C ALA A 45 -4.68 -2.99 -9.01
N ILE A 46 -5.39 -3.67 -9.90
CA ILE A 46 -5.40 -5.13 -10.00
C ILE A 46 -4.02 -5.65 -10.40
N LYS A 47 -3.42 -5.10 -11.47
CA LYS A 47 -2.07 -5.48 -11.91
C LYS A 47 -1.01 -5.23 -10.83
N GLN A 48 -1.14 -4.12 -10.09
CA GLN A 48 -0.22 -3.82 -8.99
C GLN A 48 -0.36 -4.84 -7.85
N ARG A 49 -1.60 -5.21 -7.52
CA ARG A 49 -1.89 -6.25 -6.52
C ARG A 49 -1.29 -7.59 -6.93
N GLU A 50 -1.47 -8.01 -8.18
CA GLU A 50 -0.86 -9.21 -8.73
C GLU A 50 0.67 -9.16 -8.67
N ALA A 51 1.27 -8.02 -9.05
CA ALA A 51 2.72 -7.84 -9.01
C ALA A 51 3.29 -7.89 -7.59
N PHE A 52 2.53 -7.46 -6.57
CA PHE A 52 2.94 -7.62 -5.19
C PHE A 52 2.94 -9.07 -4.71
N ASP A 53 2.17 -9.96 -5.34
CA ASP A 53 2.02 -11.36 -4.92
C ASP A 53 1.71 -11.49 -3.41
N ILE A 54 0.74 -10.70 -2.97
CA ILE A 54 0.24 -10.72 -1.59
C ILE A 54 -1.14 -11.38 -1.65
N PRO A 55 -1.38 -12.47 -0.90
CA PRO A 55 -2.72 -13.07 -0.83
C PRO A 55 -3.67 -12.22 0.03
N ASP A 56 -4.98 -12.30 -0.23
CA ASP A 56 -5.98 -11.44 0.43
C ASP A 56 -6.03 -11.57 1.94
N HIS A 57 -5.82 -12.78 2.46
CA HIS A 57 -5.74 -13.03 3.90
C HIS A 57 -4.45 -12.51 4.55
N ALA A 58 -3.45 -12.10 3.77
CA ALA A 58 -2.19 -11.52 4.26
C ALA A 58 -2.18 -9.98 4.22
N VAL A 59 -3.33 -9.36 3.92
CA VAL A 59 -3.50 -7.92 4.01
C VAL A 59 -3.53 -7.51 5.49
N TYR A 60 -2.61 -6.64 5.86
CA TYR A 60 -2.65 -5.92 7.13
C TYR A 60 -3.48 -4.66 6.96
N LYS A 61 -4.42 -4.44 7.87
CA LYS A 61 -5.20 -3.21 7.95
C LYS A 61 -5.30 -2.77 9.41
N ASP A 62 -5.03 -1.51 9.65
CA ASP A 62 -5.21 -0.86 10.94
C ASP A 62 -5.67 0.58 10.73
N SER A 63 -6.49 1.10 11.63
CA SER A 63 -7.01 2.46 11.56
C SER A 63 -6.83 3.09 12.94
N LEU A 64 -6.08 4.19 13.00
CA LEU A 64 -5.80 4.96 14.20
C LEU A 64 -6.44 6.35 14.04
N ASP A 65 -6.63 7.08 15.15
CA ASP A 65 -7.35 8.37 15.15
C ASP A 65 -6.81 9.41 14.14
N SER A 66 -5.52 9.32 13.80
CA SER A 66 -4.82 10.27 12.94
C SER A 66 -4.37 9.72 11.58
N PHE A 67 -4.38 8.41 11.36
CA PHE A 67 -3.93 7.79 10.10
C PHE A 67 -4.41 6.35 9.93
N ASP A 68 -4.48 5.89 8.68
CA ASP A 68 -4.70 4.49 8.34
C ASP A 68 -3.40 3.80 7.94
N ILE A 69 -3.30 2.50 8.22
CA ILE A 69 -2.23 1.64 7.75
C ILE A 69 -2.83 0.53 6.88
N LEU A 70 -2.33 0.37 5.66
CA LEU A 70 -2.57 -0.80 4.82
C LEU A 70 -1.25 -1.43 4.42
N GLY A 71 -1.21 -2.74 4.29
CA GLY A 71 -0.03 -3.39 3.79
C GLY A 71 -0.23 -4.86 3.52
N GLY A 72 0.84 -5.50 3.08
CA GLY A 72 0.89 -6.94 3.00
C GLY A 72 2.29 -7.43 2.72
N TYR A 73 2.47 -8.74 2.85
CA TYR A 73 3.75 -9.38 2.71
C TYR A 73 3.67 -10.52 1.69
N SER A 74 4.63 -10.54 0.77
CA SER A 74 4.84 -11.62 -0.19
C SER A 74 5.94 -12.54 0.32
N GLU A 75 5.58 -13.79 0.58
CA GLU A 75 6.54 -14.84 0.92
C GLU A 75 7.46 -15.16 -0.26
N THR A 76 6.92 -15.21 -1.47
CA THR A 76 7.65 -15.49 -2.71
C THR A 76 8.75 -14.48 -2.95
N HIS A 77 8.46 -13.18 -2.78
CA HIS A 77 9.43 -12.12 -3.02
C HIS A 77 10.28 -11.78 -1.78
N GLY A 78 9.85 -12.20 -0.59
CA GLY A 78 10.48 -11.78 0.67
C GLY A 78 10.38 -10.26 0.89
N LEU A 79 9.24 -9.68 0.50
CA LEU A 79 8.99 -8.23 0.51
C LEU A 79 7.65 -7.93 1.19
N GLY A 80 7.68 -6.98 2.12
CA GLY A 80 6.49 -6.38 2.70
C GLY A 80 6.33 -4.94 2.25
N HIS A 81 5.10 -4.58 1.88
CA HIS A 81 4.70 -3.22 1.53
C HIS A 81 3.78 -2.69 2.63
N ILE A 82 4.09 -1.50 3.14
CA ILE A 82 3.27 -0.80 4.14
C ILE A 82 3.01 0.60 3.61
N TYR A 83 1.74 0.98 3.53
CA TYR A 83 1.26 2.31 3.23
C TYR A 83 0.64 2.92 4.48
N ILE A 84 1.03 4.15 4.78
CA ILE A 84 0.46 4.95 5.87
C ILE A 84 -0.24 6.15 5.22
N PHE A 85 -1.53 6.30 5.47
CA PHE A 85 -2.35 7.39 4.97
C PHE A 85 -2.59 8.35 6.13
N ASP A 86 -1.76 9.39 6.21
CA ASP A 86 -1.99 10.50 7.12
C ASP A 86 -2.60 11.70 6.38
N ARG A 87 -2.91 12.78 7.10
CA ARG A 87 -3.57 13.96 6.52
C ARG A 87 -2.70 14.76 5.57
N ALA A 88 -1.37 14.62 5.65
CA ALA A 88 -0.41 15.42 4.91
C ALA A 88 0.19 14.66 3.73
N ALA A 89 0.37 13.35 3.85
CA ALA A 89 1.07 12.53 2.87
C ALA A 89 0.67 11.05 2.96
N ILE A 90 0.96 10.33 1.88
CA ILE A 90 0.94 8.87 1.86
C ILE A 90 2.39 8.40 1.94
N HIS A 91 2.73 7.65 2.99
CA HIS A 91 4.06 7.09 3.16
C HIS A 91 4.07 5.65 2.63
N HIS A 92 5.09 5.29 1.85
CA HIS A 92 5.33 3.91 1.42
C HIS A 92 6.62 3.39 2.02
N ILE A 93 6.52 2.25 2.72
CA ILE A 93 7.63 1.59 3.38
C ILE A 93 7.77 0.17 2.82
N VAL A 94 8.96 -0.15 2.30
CA VAL A 94 9.28 -1.49 1.82
C VAL A 94 10.23 -2.20 2.79
N VAL A 95 9.78 -3.34 3.28
CA VAL A 95 10.51 -4.19 4.23
C VAL A 95 11.01 -5.43 3.53
N LYS A 96 12.33 -5.55 3.38
CA LYS A 96 13.00 -6.73 2.81
C LYS A 96 13.30 -7.79 3.88
N GLY A 97 13.13 -9.06 3.52
CA GLY A 97 13.46 -10.21 4.36
C GLY A 97 12.22 -10.96 4.83
N LYS A 98 12.30 -11.62 5.99
CA LYS A 98 11.24 -12.51 6.49
C LYS A 98 10.01 -11.76 7.02
N ASP A 99 8.85 -12.40 6.94
CA ASP A 99 7.55 -11.94 7.48
C ASP A 99 7.62 -11.41 8.92
N ALA A 100 8.36 -12.10 9.80
CA ALA A 100 8.54 -11.66 11.19
C ALA A 100 9.12 -10.24 11.30
N ARG A 101 9.98 -9.83 10.35
CA ARG A 101 10.52 -8.47 10.28
C ARG A 101 9.45 -7.49 9.81
N TYR A 102 8.67 -7.83 8.79
CA TYR A 102 7.54 -7.04 8.32
C TYR A 102 6.54 -6.78 9.45
N LYS A 103 6.09 -7.84 10.15
CA LYS A 103 5.17 -7.75 11.29
C LYS A 103 5.72 -6.88 12.43
N LYS A 104 7.03 -6.95 12.69
CA LYS A 104 7.69 -6.09 13.68
C LYS A 104 7.62 -4.61 13.27
N VAL A 105 7.91 -4.30 12.01
CA VAL A 105 7.85 -2.92 11.51
C VAL A 105 6.42 -2.38 11.54
N ALA A 106 5.43 -3.14 11.05
CA ALA A 106 4.02 -2.73 11.09
C ALA A 106 3.55 -2.41 12.52
N ARG A 107 3.95 -3.24 13.50
CA ARG A 107 3.65 -2.98 14.92
C ARG A 107 4.34 -1.73 15.47
N SER A 108 5.62 -1.52 15.15
CA SER A 108 6.35 -0.33 15.63
C SER A 108 5.83 0.98 15.05
N ILE A 109 5.18 0.96 13.89
CA ILE A 109 4.49 2.14 13.33
C ILE A 109 3.25 2.48 14.16
N ARG A 110 2.47 1.46 14.55
CA ARG A 110 1.27 1.62 15.38
C ARG A 110 1.58 2.18 16.79
N GLU A 111 2.72 1.81 17.36
CA GLU A 111 3.11 2.20 18.74
C GLU A 111 3.67 3.64 18.84
N ARG A 112 3.74 4.38 17.73
CA ARG A 112 4.24 5.76 17.67
C ARG A 112 3.09 6.75 17.57
#